data_AF-A0A5K1I949-F1
#
_entry.id   AF-A0A5K1I949-F1
#
_cell.length_a   1.000
_cell.length_b   1.000
_cell.length_c   1.000
_cell.angle_alpha   90.00
_cell.angle_beta   90.00
_cell.angle_gamma   90.00
#
_symmetry.space_group_name_H-M   'P 1'
#
loop_
_entity.id
_entity.type
_entity.pdbx_description
1 polymer ?
#
loop_
_entity_poly.entity_id
_entity_poly.type
_entity_poly.pdbx_seq_one_letter_code
_entity_poly.pdbx_strand_id
1 'polypeptide(L)' 'MPDTQAQPADLVQVTLKKPHTHGGKDYQEGDQIKVRRDQVERLKNHHKV' A
#
# COMPACT_ATOMS: atom_id res chain seq x y z
N MET A 1 23.73 6.58 -10.80
CA MET A 1 22.57 6.63 -9.89
C MET A 1 21.97 5.24 -9.88
N PRO A 2 22.17 4.41 -8.84
CA PRO A 2 21.61 3.06 -8.86
C PRO A 2 20.11 3.18 -8.62
N ASP A 3 19.33 2.73 -9.60
CA ASP A 3 17.93 2.39 -9.48
C ASP A 3 17.67 1.72 -8.14
N THR A 4 16.92 2.41 -7.27
CA THR A 4 16.39 1.85 -6.03
C THR A 4 15.30 0.86 -6.41
N GLN A 5 15.72 -0.30 -6.93
CA GLN A 5 14.87 -1.46 -7.09
C GLN A 5 14.44 -1.89 -5.68
N ALA A 6 13.22 -1.48 -5.36
CA ALA A 6 12.38 -2.05 -4.32
C ALA A 6 12.62 -3.56 -4.20
N GLN A 7 13.29 -4.02 -3.15
CA GLN A 7 13.36 -5.45 -2.88
C GLN A 7 11.93 -5.95 -2.65
N PRO A 8 11.46 -6.99 -3.36
CA PRO A 8 10.08 -7.50 -3.25
C PRO A 8 9.77 -8.18 -1.90
N ALA A 9 10.77 -8.27 -1.00
CA ALA A 9 10.68 -9.03 0.25
C ALA A 9 9.78 -8.39 1.33
N ASP A 10 9.42 -7.11 1.23
CA ASP A 10 8.68 -6.38 2.28
C ASP A 10 7.24 -5.99 1.90
N LEU A 11 6.66 -6.62 0.89
CA LEU A 11 5.26 -6.38 0.51
C LEU A 11 4.31 -7.07 1.49
N VAL A 12 3.57 -6.26 2.26
CA VAL A 12 2.53 -6.68 3.19
C VAL A 12 1.16 -6.46 2.55
N GLN A 13 0.29 -7.45 2.67
CA GLN A 13 -1.10 -7.36 2.21
C GLN A 13 -1.95 -6.72 3.30
N VAL A 14 -2.68 -5.66 2.96
CA VAL A 14 -3.54 -4.94 3.89
C VAL A 14 -4.90 -4.62 3.28
N THR A 15 -5.95 -4.66 4.11
CA THR A 15 -7.33 -4.38 3.70
C THR A 15 -7.63 -2.90 3.86
N LEU A 16 -7.93 -2.23 2.76
CA LEU A 16 -8.31 -0.83 2.77
C LEU A 16 -9.64 -0.65 3.49
N LYS A 17 -9.71 0.35 4.38
CA LYS A 17 -10.96 0.82 5.00
C LYS A 17 -11.59 1.98 4.23
N LYS A 18 -10.91 2.53 3.24
CA LYS A 18 -11.38 3.63 2.40
C LYS A 18 -10.86 3.45 0.98
N PRO A 19 -11.59 3.94 -0.04
CA PRO A 19 -11.11 3.90 -1.41
C PRO A 19 -9.75 4.59 -1.54
N HIS A 20 -8.81 3.92 -2.22
CA HIS A 20 -7.45 4.41 -2.40
C HIS A 20 -6.88 4.00 -3.75
N THR A 21 -6.35 4.97 -4.48
CA THR A 21 -5.57 4.71 -5.68
C THR A 21 -4.13 4.33 -5.33
N HIS A 22 -3.71 3.12 -5.69
CA HIS A 22 -2.35 2.62 -5.48
C HIS A 22 -1.78 2.05 -6.79
N GLY A 23 -0.57 2.48 -7.18
CA GLY A 23 0.09 1.98 -8.40
C GLY A 23 -0.69 2.22 -9.69
N GLY A 24 -1.53 3.28 -9.75
CA GLY A 24 -2.40 3.57 -10.89
C GLY A 24 -3.68 2.73 -10.97
N LYS A 25 -3.98 1.93 -9.95
CA LYS A 25 -5.25 1.23 -9.80
C LYS A 25 -6.06 1.82 -8.66
N ASP A 26 -7.34 2.04 -8.89
CA ASP A 26 -8.30 2.41 -7.86
C ASP A 26 -8.77 1.16 -7.13
N TYR A 27 -8.63 1.17 -5.81
CA TYR A 27 -9.13 0.13 -4.92
C TYR A 27 -10.25 0.67 -4.06
N GLN A 28 -11.25 -0.15 -3.79
CA GLN A 28 -12.40 0.21 -2.98
C GLN A 28 -12.18 -0.08 -1.49
N GLU A 29 -13.10 0.41 -0.66
CA GLU A 29 -13.16 -0.01 0.73
C GLU A 29 -13.44 -1.53 0.80
N GLY A 30 -12.67 -2.23 1.61
CA GLY A 30 -12.67 -3.69 1.72
C GLY A 30 -11.68 -4.40 0.80
N ASP A 31 -11.10 -3.72 -0.19
CA ASP A 31 -10.12 -4.33 -1.08
C ASP A 31 -8.76 -4.54 -0.40
N GLN A 32 -8.07 -5.60 -0.81
CA GLN A 32 -6.74 -5.92 -0.31
C GLN A 32 -5.64 -5.44 -1.27
N ILE A 33 -4.73 -4.63 -0.76
CA ILE A 33 -3.56 -4.15 -1.52
C ILE A 33 -2.27 -4.68 -0.93
N LYS A 34 -1.29 -4.97 -1.78
CA LYS A 34 0.07 -5.34 -1.37
C LYS A 34 0.95 -4.11 -1.43
N VAL A 35 1.38 -3.64 -0.28
CA VAL A 35 2.16 -2.41 -0.11
C VAL A 35 3.32 -2.67 0.85
N ARG A 36 4.36 -1.84 0.82
CA ARG A 36 5.46 -2.01 1.77
C ARG A 36 5.05 -1.63 3.19
N ARG A 37 5.77 -2.11 4.20
CA ARG A 37 5.52 -1.78 5.62
C ARG A 37 5.47 -0.27 5.89
N ASP A 38 6.40 0.48 5.32
CA ASP A 38 6.46 1.95 5.38
C ASP A 38 5.19 2.61 4.79
N GLN A 39 4.65 2.04 3.71
CA GLN A 39 3.39 2.49 3.13
C GLN A 39 2.18 2.08 3.98
N VAL A 40 2.21 0.90 4.62
CA VAL A 40 1.17 0.48 5.57
C VAL A 40 1.06 1.47 6.73
N GLU A 41 2.18 1.87 7.32
CA GLU A 41 2.19 2.84 8.42
C GLU A 41 1.62 4.19 7.98
N ARG A 42 1.97 4.65 6.78
CA ARG A 42 1.39 5.86 6.19
C ARG A 42 -0.12 5.71 5.98
N LEU A 43 -0.57 4.59 5.43
CA LEU A 43 -2.00 4.36 5.19
C LEU A 43 -2.79 4.26 6.51
N LYS A 44 -2.21 3.65 7.56
CA LYS A 44 -2.78 3.64 8.93
C LYS A 44 -2.89 5.05 9.50
N ASN A 45 -1.83 5.86 9.40
CA ASN A 45 -1.84 7.25 9.86
C ASN A 45 -2.87 8.11 9.11
N HIS A 46 -3.14 7.81 7.84
CA HIS A 46 -4.19 8.45 7.05
C HIS A 46 -5.58 7.82 7.22
N HIS A 47 -5.76 6.87 8.15
CA HIS A 47 -7.02 6.16 8.41
C HIS A 47 -7.62 5.49 7.17
N LYS A 48 -6.75 4.96 6.30
CA LYS A 48 -7.13 4.23 5.08
C LYS A 48 -7.09 2.70 5.25
N VAL A 49 -6.60 2.21 6.39
CA VAL A 49 -6.45 0.78 6.77
C VAL A 49 -6.66 0.64 8.26
#